data_AF-A0A7C7D269-F1
#
_entry.id   AF-A0A7C7D269-F1
#
_cell.length_a   1.000
_cell.length_b   1.000
_cell.length_c   1.000
_cell.angle_alpha   90.00
_cell.angle_beta   90.00
_cell.angle_gamma   90.00
#
_symmetry.space_group_name_H-M   'P 1'
#
loop_
_entity.id
_entity.type
_entity.pdbx_description
1 polymer ?
#
loop_
_entity_poly.entity_id
_entity_poly.type
_entity_poly.pdbx_seq_one_letter_code
_entity_poly.pdbx_strand_id
1 'polypeptide(L)'
;MLEWKKIFIVVVWLSLFLLVGTQQAYSQASGHASVGLGHGEEGYLHLEEMIKHLEFGLKMPDAGQDLQTHGSVAVKHAREALKHYNEALKHANESLGRPTRNPLMGGGSGSEHSYEEGPSNSHEEGSH
;
A
#
# COMPACT_ATOMS: atom_id res chain seq x y z
N MET A 1 19.98 -12.10 -50.16
CA MET A 1 20.05 -10.86 -49.34
C MET A 1 18.67 -10.32 -48.95
N LEU A 2 17.69 -10.27 -49.87
CA LEU A 2 16.36 -9.72 -49.59
C LEU A 2 15.56 -10.51 -48.52
N GLU A 3 15.58 -11.84 -48.60
CA GLU A 3 14.89 -12.71 -47.62
C GLU A 3 15.50 -12.61 -46.21
N TRP A 4 16.82 -12.47 -46.11
CA TRP A 4 17.48 -12.32 -44.81
C TRP A 4 17.15 -10.97 -44.15
N LYS A 5 17.01 -9.90 -44.96
CA LYS A 5 16.53 -8.60 -44.48
C LYS A 5 15.09 -8.67 -43.97
N LYS A 6 14.20 -9.41 -44.65
CA LYS A 6 12.81 -9.62 -44.20
C LYS A 6 12.76 -10.38 -42.88
N ILE A 7 13.52 -11.47 -42.75
CA ILE A 7 13.61 -12.24 -41.50
C ILE A 7 14.12 -11.35 -40.37
N PHE A 8 15.17 -10.56 -40.61
CA PHE A 8 15.70 -9.62 -39.64
C PHE A 8 14.66 -8.59 -39.18
N ILE A 9 13.93 -7.99 -40.13
CA ILE A 9 12.85 -7.04 -39.82
C ILE A 9 11.77 -7.71 -38.95
N VAL A 10 11.32 -8.92 -39.30
CA VAL A 10 10.30 -9.64 -38.54
C VAL A 10 10.77 -9.95 -37.12
N VAL A 11 12.03 -10.40 -36.95
CA VAL A 11 12.59 -10.69 -35.62
C VAL A 11 12.71 -9.43 -34.76
N VAL A 12 13.09 -8.29 -35.36
CA VAL A 12 13.15 -7.00 -34.66
C VAL A 12 11.76 -6.55 -34.23
N TRP A 13 10.76 -6.62 -35.11
CA TRP A 13 9.37 -6.27 -34.78
C TRP A 13 8.78 -7.20 -33.72
N LEU A 14 9.04 -8.50 -33.81
CA LEU A 14 8.61 -9.47 -32.81
C LEU A 14 9.25 -9.19 -31.44
N SER A 15 10.55 -8.91 -31.42
CA SER A 15 11.27 -8.54 -30.19
C SER A 15 10.72 -7.26 -29.57
N LEU A 16 10.44 -6.23 -30.39
CA LEU A 16 9.86 -4.98 -29.91
C LEU A 16 8.45 -5.19 -29.36
N PHE A 17 7.61 -5.98 -30.04
CA PHE A 17 6.27 -6.31 -29.59
C PHE A 17 6.28 -7.05 -28.24
N LEU A 18 7.19 -8.03 -28.09
CA LEU A 18 7.37 -8.74 -26.82
C LEU A 18 7.85 -7.79 -25.72
N LEU A 19 8.79 -6.89 -26.01
CA LEU A 19 9.28 -5.92 -25.03
C LEU A 19 8.14 -5.00 -24.54
N VAL A 20 7.37 -4.41 -25.44
CA VAL A 20 6.24 -3.53 -25.09
C VAL A 20 5.16 -4.31 -24.31
N GLY A 21 4.84 -5.53 -24.73
CA GLY A 21 3.87 -6.38 -24.04
C GLY A 21 4.29 -6.70 -22.59
N THR A 22 5.57 -7.01 -22.36
CA THR A 22 6.09 -7.27 -21.00
C THR A 22 6.10 -6.01 -20.12
N GLN A 23 6.39 -4.84 -20.69
CA GLN A 23 6.36 -3.56 -19.97
C GLN A 23 4.94 -3.21 -19.49
N GLN A 24 3.93 -3.44 -20.32
CA GLN A 24 2.54 -3.16 -19.96
C GLN A 24 1.99 -4.11 -18.88
N ALA A 25 2.35 -5.40 -18.93
CA ALA A 25 1.99 -6.34 -17.87
C ALA A 25 2.65 -5.94 -16.53
N TYR A 26 3.90 -5.49 -16.57
CA TYR A 26 4.62 -5.04 -15.38
C TYR A 26 4.00 -3.79 -14.76
N SER A 27 3.63 -2.79 -15.55
CA SER A 27 3.03 -1.55 -15.04
C SER A 27 1.64 -1.76 -14.43
N GLN A 28 0.82 -2.64 -15.01
CA GLN A 28 -0.48 -2.98 -14.44
C GLN A 28 -0.35 -3.73 -13.11
N ALA A 29 0.55 -4.72 -13.05
CA ALA A 29 0.81 -5.47 -11.83
C ALA A 29 1.41 -4.59 -10.72
N SER A 30 2.36 -3.72 -11.06
CA SER A 30 3.00 -2.81 -10.10
C SER A 30 2.03 -1.74 -9.57
N GLY A 31 1.10 -1.26 -10.40
CA GLY A 31 0.05 -0.33 -9.98
C GLY A 31 -0.93 -0.94 -8.97
N HIS A 32 -1.36 -2.19 -9.17
CA HIS A 32 -2.23 -2.87 -8.19
C HIS A 32 -1.47 -3.19 -6.89
N ALA A 33 -0.20 -3.57 -7.00
CA ALA A 33 0.65 -3.83 -5.85
C ALA A 33 0.92 -2.56 -5.03
N SER A 34 1.08 -1.39 -5.67
CA SER A 34 1.27 -0.12 -4.96
C SER A 34 0.02 0.35 -4.22
N VAL A 35 -1.17 0.20 -4.81
CA VAL A 35 -2.45 0.48 -4.12
C VAL A 35 -2.67 -0.49 -2.96
N GLY A 36 -2.43 -1.78 -3.18
CA GLY A 36 -2.52 -2.79 -2.13
C GLY A 36 -1.57 -2.51 -0.96
N LEU A 37 -0.35 -2.02 -1.26
CA LEU A 37 0.58 -1.58 -0.24
C LEU A 37 0.06 -0.36 0.54
N GLY A 38 -0.57 0.61 -0.12
CA GLY A 38 -1.20 1.74 0.55
C GLY A 38 -2.29 1.32 1.54
N HIS A 39 -3.19 0.41 1.14
CA HIS A 39 -4.17 -0.16 2.07
C HIS A 39 -3.51 -0.96 3.20
N GLY A 40 -2.35 -1.58 2.95
CA GLY A 40 -1.56 -2.22 3.99
C GLY A 40 -1.02 -1.22 5.03
N GLU A 41 -0.51 -0.08 4.56
CA GLU A 41 -0.04 1.01 5.43
C GLU A 41 -1.19 1.58 6.29
N GLU A 42 -2.39 1.76 5.72
CA GLU A 42 -3.60 2.16 6.45
C GLU A 42 -4.06 1.08 7.44
N GLY A 43 -4.06 -0.18 7.02
CA GLY A 43 -4.42 -1.33 7.87
C GLY A 43 -3.51 -1.47 9.09
N TYR A 44 -2.22 -1.14 8.93
CA TYR A 44 -1.27 -1.08 10.05
C TYR A 44 -1.70 -0.02 11.09
N LEU A 45 -2.08 1.18 10.65
CA LEU A 45 -2.53 2.25 11.54
C LEU A 45 -3.84 1.88 12.25
N HIS A 46 -4.79 1.28 11.54
CA HIS A 46 -6.03 0.80 12.15
C HIS A 46 -5.78 -0.24 13.23
N LEU A 47 -4.92 -1.23 12.96
CA LEU A 47 -4.59 -2.26 13.95
C LEU A 47 -3.87 -1.65 15.17
N GLU A 48 -2.97 -0.70 14.96
CA GLU A 48 -2.32 0.01 16.06
C GLU A 48 -3.32 0.77 16.93
N GLU A 49 -4.29 1.45 16.31
CA GLU A 49 -5.33 2.17 17.05
C GLU A 49 -6.24 1.22 17.82
N MET A 50 -6.66 0.11 17.22
CA MET A 50 -7.42 -0.94 17.91
C MET A 50 -6.69 -1.48 19.16
N ILE A 51 -5.37 -1.65 19.08
CA ILE A 51 -4.56 -2.08 20.23
C ILE A 51 -4.56 -1.01 21.33
N LYS A 52 -4.41 0.27 20.98
CA LYS A 52 -4.48 1.36 21.97
C LYS A 52 -5.84 1.40 22.67
N HIS A 53 -6.93 1.21 21.94
CA HIS A 53 -8.28 1.15 22.52
C HIS A 53 -8.41 -0.02 23.52
N LEU A 54 -7.87 -1.19 23.18
CA LEU A 54 -7.88 -2.34 24.09
C LEU A 54 -6.99 -2.09 25.32
N GLU A 55 -5.79 -1.53 25.13
CA GLU A 55 -4.90 -1.12 26.22
C GLU A 55 -5.54 -0.09 27.15
N PHE A 56 -6.33 0.84 26.60
CA PHE A 56 -7.11 1.80 27.39
C PHE A 56 -8.18 1.09 28.22
N GLY A 57 -8.96 0.19 27.62
CA GLY A 57 -9.99 -0.58 28.33
C GLY A 57 -9.42 -1.41 29.48
N LEU A 58 -8.22 -1.97 29.33
CA LEU A 58 -7.53 -2.73 30.39
C LEU A 58 -7.09 -1.87 31.58
N LYS A 59 -6.93 -0.56 31.40
CA LYS A 59 -6.56 0.36 32.48
C LYS A 59 -7.75 0.80 33.33
N MET A 60 -8.98 0.49 32.91
CA MET A 60 -10.18 0.88 33.64
C MET A 60 -10.28 0.11 34.96
N PRO A 61 -10.67 0.78 36.07
CA PRO A 61 -10.70 0.16 37.40
C PRO A 61 -11.77 -0.94 37.54
N ASP A 62 -12.77 -0.93 36.68
CA ASP A 62 -13.87 -1.91 36.59
C ASP A 62 -13.65 -2.96 35.49
N ALA A 63 -12.46 -3.01 34.88
CA ALA A 63 -12.12 -4.04 33.91
C ALA A 63 -12.22 -5.44 34.55
N GLY A 64 -13.09 -6.29 34.00
CA GLY A 64 -13.31 -7.64 34.49
C GLY A 64 -12.04 -8.51 34.47
N GLN A 65 -11.95 -9.48 35.37
CA GLN A 65 -10.77 -10.35 35.51
C GLN A 65 -10.46 -11.15 34.23
N ASP A 66 -11.49 -11.59 33.51
CA ASP A 66 -11.33 -12.27 32.22
C ASP A 66 -10.78 -11.33 31.14
N LEU A 67 -11.24 -10.07 31.11
CA LEU A 67 -10.68 -9.06 30.23
C LEU A 67 -9.22 -8.76 30.59
N GLN A 68 -8.89 -8.63 31.87
CA GLN A 68 -7.51 -8.39 32.32
C GLN A 68 -6.56 -9.52 31.89
N THR A 69 -6.98 -10.78 32.06
CA THR A 69 -6.15 -11.93 31.73
C THR A 69 -6.03 -12.15 30.22
N HIS A 70 -7.15 -12.29 29.52
CA HIS A 70 -7.14 -12.55 28.08
C HIS A 70 -6.78 -11.31 27.25
N GLY A 71 -7.25 -10.13 27.65
CA GLY A 71 -6.98 -8.88 26.95
C GLY A 71 -5.50 -8.50 27.01
N SER A 72 -4.81 -8.70 28.14
CA SER A 72 -3.36 -8.45 28.23
C SER A 72 -2.56 -9.37 27.29
N VAL A 73 -2.95 -10.64 27.19
CA VAL A 73 -2.34 -11.60 26.25
C VAL A 73 -2.66 -11.23 24.81
N ALA A 74 -3.90 -10.82 24.52
CA ALA A 74 -4.32 -10.37 23.19
C ALA A 74 -3.53 -9.12 22.74
N VAL A 75 -3.34 -8.13 23.61
CA VAL A 75 -2.51 -6.94 23.33
C VAL A 75 -1.08 -7.36 23.01
N LYS A 76 -0.48 -8.26 23.80
CA LYS A 76 0.88 -8.75 23.55
C LYS A 76 1.01 -9.36 22.15
N HIS A 77 0.12 -10.28 21.79
CA HIS A 77 0.13 -10.90 20.48
C HIS A 77 -0.16 -9.91 19.35
N ALA A 78 -1.05 -8.96 19.55
CA ALA A 78 -1.34 -7.94 18.55
C ALA A 78 -0.14 -7.00 18.32
N ARG A 79 0.62 -6.66 19.37
CA ARG A 79 1.89 -5.91 19.25
C ARG A 79 2.97 -6.73 18.54
N GLU A 80 3.05 -8.04 18.77
CA GLU A 80 3.93 -8.93 18.00
C GLU A 80 3.52 -9.00 16.53
N ALA A 81 2.22 -9.11 16.25
CA ALA A 81 1.68 -9.10 14.90
C ALA A 81 1.99 -7.78 14.16
N LEU A 82 1.89 -6.63 14.84
CA LEU A 82 2.30 -5.34 14.25
C LEU A 82 3.77 -5.31 13.85
N LYS A 83 4.68 -5.92 14.62
CA LYS A 83 6.10 -5.99 14.22
C LYS A 83 6.25 -6.76 12.91
N HIS A 84 5.59 -7.90 12.79
CA HIS A 84 5.61 -8.69 11.54
C HIS A 84 4.93 -7.95 10.39
N TYR A 85 3.84 -7.23 10.65
CA TYR A 85 3.17 -6.38 9.67
C TYR A 85 4.14 -5.31 9.15
N ASN A 86 4.85 -4.61 10.03
CA ASN A 86 5.83 -3.60 9.65
C ASN A 86 6.95 -4.17 8.77
N GLU A 87 7.49 -5.34 9.10
CA GLU A 87 8.48 -6.02 8.25
C GLU A 87 7.90 -6.39 6.88
N ALA A 88 6.64 -6.84 6.82
CA ALA A 88 5.97 -7.13 5.56
C ALA A 88 5.79 -5.87 4.70
N LEU A 89 5.43 -4.73 5.30
CA LEU A 89 5.35 -3.44 4.60
C LEU A 89 6.71 -2.98 4.09
N LYS A 90 7.78 -3.20 4.87
CA LYS A 90 9.14 -2.89 4.44
C LYS A 90 9.53 -3.70 3.21
N HIS A 91 9.34 -5.02 3.24
CA HIS A 91 9.64 -5.88 2.09
C HIS A 91 8.78 -5.55 0.87
N ALA A 92 7.51 -5.19 1.06
CA ALA A 92 6.65 -4.77 -0.04
C ALA A 92 7.10 -3.44 -0.66
N ASN A 93 7.52 -2.47 0.17
CA ASN A 93 8.14 -1.23 -0.31
C ASN A 93 9.42 -1.50 -1.12
N GLU A 94 10.32 -2.34 -0.60
CA GLU A 94 11.56 -2.75 -1.30
C GLU A 94 11.26 -3.44 -2.64
N SER A 95 10.26 -4.32 -2.67
CA SER A 95 9.82 -5.03 -3.89
C SER A 95 9.25 -4.09 -4.95
N LEU A 96 8.69 -2.96 -4.54
CA LEU A 96 8.17 -1.92 -5.42
C LEU A 96 9.19 -0.83 -5.73
N GLY A 97 10.43 -0.93 -5.22
CA GLY A 97 11.44 0.12 -5.36
C GLY A 97 11.06 1.42 -4.65
N ARG A 98 10.12 1.37 -3.70
CA ARG A 98 9.73 2.52 -2.88
C ARG A 98 10.65 2.60 -1.66
N PRO A 99 11.06 3.79 -1.22
CA PRO A 99 11.75 3.94 0.06
C PRO A 99 10.84 3.45 1.18
N THR A 100 11.39 2.73 2.16
CA THR A 100 10.63 2.34 3.36
C THR A 100 10.16 3.60 4.07
N ARG A 101 8.84 3.79 4.16
CA ARG A 101 8.24 4.90 4.91
C ARG A 101 7.71 4.33 6.22
N ASN A 102 7.87 5.10 7.30
CA ASN A 102 7.16 4.80 8.53
C ASN A 102 5.69 5.19 8.32
N PRO A 103 4.71 4.28 8.45
CA PRO A 103 3.28 4.61 8.22
C PRO A 103 2.81 5.81 9.06
N LEU A 104 3.44 6.02 10.21
CA LEU A 104 3.18 7.14 11.13
C LEU A 104 3.72 8.51 10.68
N MET A 105 4.59 8.57 9.67
CA MET A 105 5.11 9.83 9.09
C MET A 105 4.48 10.15 7.73
N GLY A 106 3.59 9.30 7.21
CA GLY A 106 2.90 9.50 5.95
C GLY A 106 1.66 10.36 6.13
N GLY A 107 1.81 11.67 5.93
CA GLY A 107 0.65 12.53 5.69
C GLY A 107 -0.11 12.03 4.47
N GLY A 108 -1.41 11.80 4.64
CA GLY A 108 -2.46 11.72 3.63
C GLY A 108 -2.15 10.86 2.39
N SER A 109 -2.95 9.83 2.17
CA SER A 109 -3.20 9.30 0.83
C SER A 109 -3.65 10.44 -0.10
N GLY A 110 -2.69 11.03 -0.81
CA GLY A 110 -2.88 12.15 -1.69
C GLY A 110 -1.69 12.23 -2.63
N SER A 111 -1.73 11.38 -3.66
CA SER A 111 -1.25 11.71 -5.01
C SER A 111 -0.33 12.95 -5.10
N GLU A 112 0.96 12.81 -4.81
CA GLU A 112 1.96 13.76 -5.30
C GLU A 112 2.27 13.43 -6.76
N HIS A 113 1.31 13.75 -7.63
CA HIS A 113 1.55 13.96 -9.05
C HIS A 113 1.72 15.46 -9.28
N SER A 114 2.96 15.86 -9.47
CA SER A 114 3.37 17.22 -9.82
C SER A 114 3.17 17.48 -11.31
N TYR A 115 2.12 18.20 -11.76
CA TYR A 115 2.18 19.20 -12.85
C TYR A 115 0.84 19.96 -13.09
N GLU A 116 0.97 21.28 -13.26
CA GLU A 116 0.09 22.28 -13.89
C GLU A 116 -1.19 22.75 -13.15
N GLU A 117 -1.14 24.02 -12.72
CA GLU A 117 -2.26 24.84 -12.26
C GLU A 117 -3.27 25.10 -13.40
N GLY A 118 -4.57 24.92 -13.12
CA GLY A 118 -5.69 25.29 -14.02
C GLY A 118 -7.01 25.40 -13.23
N PRO A 119 -7.96 26.28 -13.64
CA PRO A 119 -8.69 27.11 -12.69
C PRO A 119 -9.90 26.45 -12.03
N SER A 120 -10.17 26.91 -10.82
CA SER A 120 -11.25 26.56 -9.90
C SER A 120 -12.65 26.78 -10.46
N ASN A 121 -13.48 25.73 -10.47
CA ASN A 121 -14.93 25.83 -10.59
C ASN A 121 -15.59 25.34 -9.31
N SER A 122 -16.28 26.26 -8.63
CA SER A 122 -17.13 26.05 -7.45
C SER A 122 -18.37 25.24 -7.81
N HIS A 123 -18.65 24.18 -7.04
CA HIS A 123 -19.89 23.41 -7.12
C HIS A 123 -20.77 23.78 -5.91
N GLU A 124 -21.97 24.29 -6.17
CA GLU A 124 -23.02 24.53 -5.16
C GLU A 124 -23.64 23.19 -4.73
N GLU A 125 -23.72 22.96 -3.42
CA GLU A 125 -24.57 21.93 -2.81
C GLU A 125 -26.02 22.45 -2.71
N GLY A 126 -26.97 21.68 -3.25
CA GLY A 126 -28.40 21.89 -3.08
C GLY A 126 -29.09 20.56 -2.73
N SER A 127 -29.56 20.48 -1.48
CA SER A 127 -30.17 19.34 -0.81
C SER A 127 -31.58 18.98 -1.32
N HIS A 128 -31.89 17.68 -1.29
CA HIS A 128 -33.25 17.12 -1.34
C HIS A 128 -33.71 16.72 0.06
#